data_AF-G7VCV4-F1
#
_entry.id   AF-G7VCV4-F1
#
_cell.length_a   1.000
_cell.length_b   1.000
_cell.length_c   1.000
_cell.angle_alpha   90.00
_cell.angle_beta   90.00
_cell.angle_gamma   90.00
#
_symmetry.space_group_name_H-M   'P 1'
#
loop_
_entity.id
_entity.type
_entity.pdbx_description
1 polymer ?
#
loop_
_entity_poly.entity_id
_entity_poly.type
_entity_poly.pdbx_seq_one_letter_code
_entity_poly.pdbx_strand_id
1 'polypeptide(L)'
;MNNWLVFAIAFAATAAVLLATVAANVYLREPVHKPYWDNPQARQKIITDASSIGVLAARGQQGVVVLGYRDQLNATNRAELLTAIKEVLNAARGYTVYIAPWATDNTTKAYLSLLYDGRLSLEDYLNGVVINSTAVSPRVEQAHALAGAIAQTYGTYQPLGGAPQAQIAPIYVAVFRNDTSYVVYEPFTLGRDRTYTDWLQWVKTAFENLRQGQGKVTP
;
A
#
# COMPACT_ATOMS: atom_id res chain seq x y z
N MET A 1 -35.62 -17.35 -38.06
CA MET A 1 -35.23 -15.99 -37.64
C MET A 1 -33.73 -15.97 -37.39
N ASN A 2 -33.06 -14.91 -37.83
CA ASN A 2 -31.66 -14.92 -38.28
C ASN A 2 -30.66 -14.80 -37.09
N ASN A 3 -30.22 -15.92 -36.51
CA ASN A 3 -29.29 -15.96 -35.37
C ASN A 3 -27.96 -15.22 -35.63
N TRP A 4 -27.56 -15.10 -36.91
CA TRP A 4 -26.40 -14.35 -37.35
C TRP A 4 -26.54 -12.84 -37.12
N LEU A 5 -27.75 -12.29 -37.25
CA LEU A 5 -28.01 -10.87 -37.05
C LEU A 5 -27.89 -10.49 -35.55
N VAL A 6 -28.37 -11.37 -34.67
CA VAL A 6 -28.27 -11.19 -33.21
C VAL A 6 -26.81 -11.28 -32.75
N PHE A 7 -26.03 -12.22 -33.29
CA PHE A 7 -24.60 -12.33 -33.00
C PHE A 7 -23.80 -11.11 -33.48
N ALA A 8 -24.10 -10.60 -34.67
CA ALA A 8 -23.43 -9.41 -35.21
C ALA A 8 -23.73 -8.15 -34.38
N ILE A 9 -24.98 -7.98 -33.91
CA ILE A 9 -25.38 -6.86 -33.05
C ILE A 9 -24.73 -6.98 -31.66
N ALA A 10 -24.71 -8.18 -31.07
CA ALA A 10 -24.05 -8.41 -29.78
C ALA A 10 -22.54 -8.18 -29.86
N PHE A 11 -21.89 -8.63 -30.93
CA PHE A 11 -20.46 -8.40 -31.15
C PHE A 11 -20.15 -6.92 -31.37
N ALA A 12 -20.96 -6.21 -32.18
CA ALA A 12 -20.80 -4.78 -32.42
C ALA A 12 -21.03 -3.94 -31.14
N ALA A 13 -22.01 -4.30 -30.30
CA ALA A 13 -22.24 -3.64 -29.02
C ALA A 13 -21.07 -3.88 -28.04
N THR A 14 -20.56 -5.11 -27.97
CA THR A 14 -19.43 -5.44 -27.10
C THR A 14 -18.14 -4.76 -27.58
N ALA A 15 -17.91 -4.72 -28.89
CA ALA A 15 -16.78 -4.02 -29.51
C ALA A 15 -16.89 -2.50 -29.35
N ALA A 16 -18.09 -1.92 -29.42
CA ALA A 16 -18.31 -0.49 -29.18
C ALA A 16 -18.05 -0.12 -27.71
N VAL A 17 -18.41 -0.96 -26.74
CA VAL A 17 -18.08 -0.76 -25.32
C VAL A 17 -16.58 -0.94 -25.06
N LEU A 18 -15.94 -1.92 -25.70
CA LEU A 18 -14.48 -2.11 -25.60
C LEU A 18 -13.70 -0.97 -26.26
N LEU A 19 -14.14 -0.50 -27.43
CA LEU A 19 -13.51 0.60 -28.15
C LEU A 19 -13.79 1.95 -27.48
N ALA A 20 -14.96 2.15 -26.86
CA ALA A 20 -15.22 3.33 -26.04
C ALA A 20 -14.36 3.35 -24.77
N THR A 21 -14.09 2.19 -24.14
CA THR A 21 -13.17 2.12 -22.99
C THR A 21 -11.71 2.28 -23.37
N VAL A 22 -11.30 1.83 -24.55
CA VAL A 22 -9.93 2.02 -25.10
C VAL A 22 -9.72 3.45 -25.62
N ALA A 23 -10.71 4.05 -26.30
CA ALA A 23 -10.63 5.42 -26.82
C ALA A 23 -10.82 6.50 -25.75
N ALA A 24 -11.43 6.17 -24.60
CA ALA A 24 -11.60 7.10 -23.49
C ALA A 24 -10.33 7.31 -22.65
N ASN A 25 -9.16 6.77 -23.04
CA ASN A 25 -7.89 7.03 -22.36
C ASN A 25 -7.92 6.81 -20.83
N VAL A 26 -8.82 5.96 -20.33
CA VAL A 26 -9.08 5.73 -18.88
C VAL A 26 -7.84 5.18 -18.14
N TYR A 27 -6.87 4.66 -18.89
CA TYR A 27 -5.62 4.13 -18.35
C TYR A 27 -4.45 5.12 -18.38
N LEU A 28 -4.59 6.28 -19.02
CA LEU A 28 -3.61 7.36 -18.90
C LEU A 28 -3.85 8.08 -17.57
N ARG A 29 -2.99 7.78 -16.60
CA ARG A 29 -2.97 8.40 -15.27
C ARG A 29 -1.93 9.50 -15.29
N GLU A 30 -2.34 10.72 -15.01
CA GLU A 30 -1.41 11.82 -14.75
C GLU A 30 -1.29 12.02 -13.23
N PRO A 31 -0.06 12.17 -12.69
CA PRO A 31 0.10 12.59 -11.31
C PRO A 31 -0.50 13.99 -11.16
N VAL A 32 -1.45 14.14 -10.24
CA VAL A 32 -2.28 15.36 -10.11
C VAL A 32 -1.47 16.57 -9.71
N HIS A 33 -0.35 16.37 -9.00
CA HIS A 33 0.38 17.45 -8.36
C HIS A 33 1.90 17.36 -8.57
N LYS A 34 2.45 18.55 -8.88
CA LYS A 34 3.83 18.97 -8.57
C LYS A 34 4.15 18.59 -7.12
N PRO A 35 5.42 18.30 -6.84
CA PRO A 35 5.70 17.06 -6.19
C PRO A 35 5.15 16.94 -4.77
N TYR A 36 4.52 15.81 -4.46
CA TYR A 36 4.04 15.44 -3.13
C TYR A 36 5.11 15.52 -2.02
N TRP A 37 6.39 15.65 -2.37
CA TRP A 37 7.51 15.87 -1.45
C TRP A 37 7.65 17.33 -0.94
N ASP A 38 6.90 18.29 -1.46
CA ASP A 38 6.92 19.70 -0.99
C ASP A 38 5.97 19.98 0.19
N ASN A 39 5.37 18.95 0.79
CA ASN A 39 4.50 19.09 1.97
C ASN A 39 5.14 18.52 3.26
N PRO A 40 6.01 19.28 3.93
CA PRO A 40 6.71 18.82 5.15
C PRO A 40 5.76 18.60 6.33
N GLN A 41 4.62 19.32 6.38
CA GLN A 41 3.63 19.15 7.44
C GLN A 41 2.91 17.80 7.32
N ALA A 42 2.49 17.42 6.10
CA ALA A 42 1.88 16.12 5.85
C ALA A 42 2.86 14.97 6.13
N ARG A 43 4.14 15.13 5.70
CA ARG A 43 5.22 14.19 6.03
C ARG A 43 5.34 13.97 7.54
N GLN A 44 5.45 15.06 8.30
CA GLN A 44 5.63 14.95 9.75
C GLN A 44 4.39 14.35 10.43
N LYS A 45 3.19 14.73 9.99
CA LYS A 45 1.95 14.16 10.51
C LYS A 45 1.90 12.64 10.30
N ILE A 46 2.20 12.17 9.08
CA ILE A 46 2.19 10.75 8.75
C ILE A 46 3.23 9.97 9.56
N ILE A 47 4.45 10.51 9.75
CA ILE A 47 5.48 9.87 10.58
C ILE A 47 5.03 9.78 12.05
N THR A 48 4.45 10.86 12.59
CA THR A 48 3.92 10.87 13.96
C THR A 48 2.78 9.87 14.13
N ASP A 49 1.82 9.87 13.21
CA ASP A 49 0.69 8.93 13.23
C ASP A 49 1.19 7.48 13.12
N ALA A 50 2.13 7.19 12.21
CA ALA A 50 2.74 5.87 12.10
C ALA A 50 3.45 5.43 13.38
N SER A 51 4.15 6.34 14.07
CA SER A 51 4.85 6.02 15.32
C SER A 51 3.90 5.72 16.50
N SER A 52 2.72 6.33 16.51
CA SER A 52 1.71 6.14 17.56
C SER A 52 0.76 4.98 17.27
N ILE A 53 0.46 4.72 16.00
CA ILE A 53 -0.51 3.69 15.57
C ILE A 53 0.18 2.37 15.24
N GLY A 54 1.33 2.41 14.57
CA GLY A 54 1.99 1.23 14.05
C GLY A 54 2.64 0.33 15.12
N VAL A 55 2.90 -0.91 14.74
CA VAL A 55 3.76 -1.83 15.49
C VAL A 55 5.19 -1.61 15.03
N LEU A 56 6.08 -1.30 15.97
CA LEU A 56 7.50 -1.10 15.68
C LEU A 56 8.15 -2.44 15.32
N ALA A 57 8.59 -2.59 14.07
CA ALA A 57 9.22 -3.81 13.55
C ALA A 57 10.74 -3.77 13.59
N ALA A 58 11.34 -2.59 13.38
CA ALA A 58 12.79 -2.40 13.42
C ALA A 58 13.14 -0.95 13.79
N ARG A 59 14.34 -0.73 14.31
CA ARG A 59 14.91 0.60 14.55
C ARG A 59 16.12 0.83 13.67
N GLY A 60 16.25 2.05 13.17
CA GLY A 60 17.36 2.45 12.32
C GLY A 60 17.45 3.98 12.16
N GLN A 61 18.56 4.45 11.60
CA GLN A 61 18.93 5.86 11.54
C GLN A 61 18.73 6.51 10.16
N GLN A 62 18.45 5.72 9.12
CA GLN A 62 18.34 6.21 7.74
C GLN A 62 17.03 6.98 7.47
N GLY A 63 16.02 6.77 8.31
CA GLY A 63 14.70 7.35 8.15
C GLY A 63 13.62 6.47 8.76
N VAL A 64 12.38 6.71 8.33
CA VAL A 64 11.18 5.98 8.74
C VAL A 64 10.57 5.28 7.53
N VAL A 65 10.18 4.03 7.69
CA VAL A 65 9.41 3.25 6.71
C VAL A 65 8.07 2.91 7.33
N VAL A 66 6.99 3.20 6.60
CA VAL A 66 5.63 2.79 6.97
C VAL A 66 5.18 1.73 5.99
N LEU A 67 4.92 0.53 6.50
CA LEU A 67 4.40 -0.60 5.73
C LEU A 67 2.96 -0.86 6.18
N GLY A 68 2.00 -0.44 5.37
CA GLY A 68 0.58 -0.67 5.62
C GLY A 68 0.04 -1.75 4.70
N TYR A 69 -0.85 -2.60 5.22
CA TYR A 69 -1.54 -3.60 4.42
C TYR A 69 -2.84 -4.07 5.05
N ARG A 70 -3.75 -4.57 4.22
CA ARG A 70 -4.97 -5.25 4.65
C ARG A 70 -4.67 -6.72 4.90
N ASP A 71 -4.79 -7.18 6.14
CA ASP A 71 -4.77 -8.61 6.47
C ASP A 71 -6.19 -9.18 6.42
N GLN A 72 -6.27 -10.47 6.10
CA GLN A 72 -7.49 -11.27 6.10
C GLN A 72 -7.09 -12.71 6.43
N LEU A 73 -7.45 -13.18 7.62
CA LEU A 73 -7.01 -14.50 8.13
C LEU A 73 -7.29 -15.66 7.17
N ASN A 74 -8.43 -15.60 6.47
CA ASN A 74 -8.90 -16.66 5.58
C ASN A 74 -8.55 -16.42 4.10
N ALA A 75 -7.74 -15.41 3.77
CA ALA A 75 -7.37 -15.14 2.40
C ALA A 75 -6.38 -16.18 1.87
N THR A 76 -6.65 -16.73 0.69
CA THR A 76 -5.80 -17.74 0.02
C THR A 76 -4.37 -17.27 -0.17
N ASN A 77 -4.16 -15.98 -0.40
CA ASN A 77 -2.84 -15.36 -0.62
C ASN A 77 -2.19 -14.82 0.66
N ARG A 78 -2.74 -15.08 1.85
CA ARG A 78 -2.19 -14.55 3.11
C ARG A 78 -0.74 -14.98 3.36
N ALA A 79 -0.39 -16.23 3.06
CA ALA A 79 0.99 -16.71 3.23
C ALA A 79 1.99 -15.95 2.33
N GLU A 80 1.57 -15.62 1.11
CA GLU A 80 2.35 -14.80 0.19
C GLU A 80 2.53 -13.37 0.73
N LEU A 81 1.44 -12.77 1.24
CA LEU A 81 1.47 -11.45 1.88
C LEU A 81 2.49 -11.40 3.03
N LEU A 82 2.43 -12.35 3.97
CA LEU A 82 3.34 -12.40 5.12
C LEU A 82 4.80 -12.61 4.67
N THR A 83 5.02 -13.39 3.62
CA THR A 83 6.35 -13.58 3.03
C THR A 83 6.87 -12.27 2.41
N ALA A 84 6.04 -11.56 1.64
CA ALA A 84 6.40 -10.27 1.07
C ALA A 84 6.73 -9.25 2.17
N ILE A 85 5.95 -9.22 3.26
CA ILE A 85 6.22 -8.34 4.42
C ILE A 85 7.60 -8.65 5.02
N LYS A 86 7.94 -9.92 5.28
CA LYS A 86 9.28 -10.29 5.77
C LYS A 86 10.40 -9.78 4.86
N GLU A 87 10.22 -9.93 3.55
CA GLU A 87 11.19 -9.46 2.57
C GLU A 87 11.31 -7.93 2.53
N VAL A 88 10.21 -7.19 2.72
CA VAL A 88 10.26 -5.73 2.86
C VAL A 88 11.01 -5.33 4.13
N LEU A 89 10.74 -5.97 5.27
CA LEU A 89 11.47 -5.70 6.52
C LEU A 89 12.98 -5.95 6.35
N ASN A 90 13.33 -6.99 5.59
CA ASN A 90 14.72 -7.29 5.26
C ASN A 90 15.34 -6.23 4.33
N ALA A 91 14.61 -5.75 3.33
CA ALA A 91 15.07 -4.69 2.43
C ALA A 91 15.22 -3.34 3.14
N ALA A 92 14.37 -3.07 4.14
CA ALA A 92 14.34 -1.85 4.94
C ALA A 92 15.37 -1.83 6.10
N ARG A 93 16.34 -2.76 6.14
CA ARG A 93 17.42 -2.72 7.14
C ARG A 93 18.12 -1.36 7.16
N GLY A 94 18.28 -0.79 8.36
CA GLY A 94 18.85 0.54 8.57
C GLY A 94 17.80 1.64 8.74
N TYR A 95 16.53 1.37 8.47
CA TYR A 95 15.40 2.27 8.74
C TYR A 95 14.69 1.90 10.03
N THR A 96 14.00 2.87 10.63
CA THR A 96 12.96 2.59 11.62
C THR A 96 11.70 2.18 10.88
N VAL A 97 11.16 0.99 11.15
CA VAL A 97 10.03 0.44 10.40
C VAL A 97 8.82 0.30 11.31
N TYR A 98 7.71 0.89 10.90
CA TYR A 98 6.39 0.68 11.49
C TYR A 98 5.52 -0.12 10.53
N ILE A 99 4.99 -1.26 11.00
CA ILE A 99 3.94 -1.94 10.27
C ILE A 99 2.57 -1.51 10.79
N ALA A 100 1.62 -1.35 9.88
CA ALA A 100 0.26 -0.91 10.21
C ALA A 100 -0.76 -1.80 9.48
N PRO A 101 -0.94 -3.07 9.92
CA PRO A 101 -2.00 -3.92 9.40
C PRO A 101 -3.38 -3.40 9.75
N TRP A 102 -4.34 -3.46 8.82
CA TRP A 102 -5.75 -3.24 9.10
C TRP A 102 -6.60 -4.40 8.57
N ALA A 103 -7.84 -4.45 9.00
CA ALA A 103 -8.81 -5.45 8.55
C ALA A 103 -10.22 -4.86 8.48
N THR A 104 -11.10 -5.50 7.72
CA THR A 104 -12.50 -5.10 7.58
C THR A 104 -13.45 -6.02 8.32
N ASP A 105 -13.11 -7.31 8.46
CA ASP A 105 -13.91 -8.30 9.18
C ASP A 105 -13.55 -8.35 10.67
N ASN A 106 -14.54 -8.61 11.52
CA ASN A 106 -14.37 -8.55 12.97
C ASN A 106 -13.37 -9.58 13.51
N THR A 107 -13.31 -10.77 12.92
CA THR A 107 -12.39 -11.83 13.34
C THR A 107 -10.93 -11.40 13.14
N THR A 108 -10.60 -10.90 11.95
CA THR A 108 -9.25 -10.42 11.67
C THR A 108 -8.94 -9.15 12.46
N LYS A 109 -9.91 -8.25 12.68
CA LYS A 109 -9.71 -7.09 13.58
C LYS A 109 -9.33 -7.51 14.99
N ALA A 110 -10.04 -8.47 15.58
CA ALA A 110 -9.74 -8.95 16.93
C ALA A 110 -8.37 -9.64 16.99
N TYR A 111 -8.01 -10.40 15.96
CA TYR A 111 -6.68 -11.00 15.84
C TYR A 111 -5.56 -9.95 15.72
N LEU A 112 -5.70 -8.95 14.83
CA LEU A 112 -4.72 -7.87 14.70
C LEU A 112 -4.58 -7.03 15.97
N SER A 113 -5.64 -6.95 16.77
CA SER A 113 -5.59 -6.27 18.07
C SER A 113 -4.60 -6.94 19.02
N LEU A 114 -4.44 -8.27 18.95
CA LEU A 114 -3.41 -8.97 19.72
C LEU A 114 -2.00 -8.50 19.35
N LEU A 115 -1.74 -8.25 18.07
CA LEU A 115 -0.47 -7.73 17.59
C LEU A 115 -0.23 -6.29 18.08
N TYR A 116 -1.25 -5.42 17.96
CA TYR A 116 -1.16 -4.04 18.42
C TYR A 116 -0.98 -3.90 19.94
N ASP A 117 -1.55 -4.81 20.71
CA ASP A 117 -1.50 -4.83 22.17
C ASP A 117 -0.30 -5.65 22.71
N GLY A 118 0.55 -6.19 21.82
CA GLY A 118 1.74 -6.97 22.18
C GLY A 118 1.48 -8.37 22.74
N ARG A 119 0.25 -8.88 22.62
CA ARG A 119 -0.13 -10.24 23.04
C ARG A 119 0.21 -11.30 21.99
N LEU A 120 0.35 -10.89 20.74
CA LEU A 120 0.93 -11.68 19.66
C LEU A 120 2.23 -11.01 19.24
N SER A 121 3.35 -11.74 19.28
CA SER A 121 4.63 -11.19 18.85
C SER A 121 4.63 -10.94 17.34
N LEU A 122 5.44 -9.98 16.89
CA LEU A 122 5.58 -9.71 15.46
C LEU A 122 6.12 -10.95 14.71
N GLU A 123 7.05 -11.68 15.32
CA GLU A 123 7.63 -12.88 14.71
C GLU A 123 6.57 -13.99 14.53
N ASP A 124 5.79 -14.28 15.57
CA ASP A 124 4.71 -15.26 15.51
C ASP A 124 3.67 -14.86 14.47
N TYR A 125 3.28 -13.58 14.45
CA TYR A 125 2.37 -13.02 13.46
C TYR A 125 2.88 -13.25 12.03
N LEU A 126 4.14 -12.92 11.75
CA LEU A 126 4.74 -13.09 10.42
C LEU A 126 4.97 -14.56 10.07
N ASN A 127 5.11 -15.45 11.04
CA ASN A 127 5.14 -16.90 10.85
C ASN A 127 3.75 -17.52 10.67
N GLY A 128 2.69 -16.70 10.72
CA GLY A 128 1.32 -17.12 10.44
C GLY A 128 0.60 -17.76 11.62
N VAL A 129 1.13 -17.63 12.85
CA VAL A 129 0.51 -18.15 14.07
C VAL A 129 -0.85 -17.46 14.28
N VAL A 130 -1.91 -18.26 14.46
CA VAL A 130 -3.26 -17.73 14.68
C VAL A 130 -3.69 -17.99 16.11
N ILE A 131 -4.12 -16.93 16.80
CA ILE A 131 -4.64 -16.98 18.17
C ILE A 131 -6.01 -16.29 18.18
N ASN A 132 -6.95 -16.86 18.93
CA ASN A 132 -8.30 -16.30 19.04
C ASN A 132 -8.32 -15.10 19.99
N SER A 133 -9.10 -14.09 19.61
CA SER A 133 -9.39 -12.90 20.42
C SER A 133 -10.80 -12.41 20.11
N THR A 134 -11.39 -11.71 21.07
CA THR A 134 -12.67 -11.01 20.91
C THR A 134 -12.55 -9.50 21.16
N ALA A 135 -11.42 -9.03 21.69
CA ALA A 135 -11.17 -7.61 21.94
C ALA A 135 -10.69 -6.93 20.66
N VAL A 136 -11.22 -5.73 20.39
CA VAL A 136 -10.83 -4.91 19.24
C VAL A 136 -10.15 -3.63 19.71
N SER A 137 -8.90 -3.45 19.30
CA SER A 137 -8.09 -2.27 19.55
C SER A 137 -8.46 -1.17 18.53
N PRO A 138 -8.60 0.10 18.95
CA PRO A 138 -8.87 1.20 18.02
C PRO A 138 -7.72 1.42 17.02
N ARG A 139 -6.52 0.92 17.32
CA ARG A 139 -5.35 1.02 16.44
C ARG A 139 -5.57 0.35 15.07
N VAL A 140 -6.45 -0.66 14.98
CA VAL A 140 -6.79 -1.31 13.71
C VAL A 140 -7.52 -0.35 12.76
N GLU A 141 -8.48 0.43 13.27
CA GLU A 141 -9.19 1.43 12.47
C GLU A 141 -8.30 2.64 12.17
N GLN A 142 -7.48 3.05 13.15
CA GLN A 142 -6.50 4.12 12.95
C GLN A 142 -5.47 3.76 11.87
N ALA A 143 -5.05 2.49 11.77
CA ALA A 143 -4.17 2.02 10.71
C ALA A 143 -4.83 2.12 9.32
N HIS A 144 -6.13 1.82 9.23
CA HIS A 144 -6.89 2.02 7.99
C HIS A 144 -6.99 3.52 7.62
N ALA A 145 -7.25 4.38 8.61
CA ALA A 145 -7.26 5.83 8.39
C ALA A 145 -5.88 6.37 7.96
N LEU A 146 -4.79 5.87 8.55
CA LEU A 146 -3.41 6.20 8.16
C LEU A 146 -3.14 5.80 6.70
N ALA A 147 -3.59 4.61 6.29
CA ALA A 147 -3.50 4.17 4.89
C ALA A 147 -4.25 5.11 3.94
N GLY A 148 -5.43 5.58 4.34
CA GLY A 148 -6.18 6.62 3.62
C GLY A 148 -5.39 7.93 3.47
N ALA A 149 -4.82 8.43 4.57
CA ALA A 149 -4.04 9.67 4.56
C ALA A 149 -2.79 9.58 3.67
N ILE A 150 -2.07 8.46 3.73
CA ILE A 150 -0.91 8.20 2.87
C ILE A 150 -1.32 8.13 1.40
N ALA A 151 -2.38 7.39 1.07
CA ALA A 151 -2.88 7.30 -0.29
C ALA A 151 -3.33 8.66 -0.85
N GLN A 152 -4.01 9.48 -0.04
CA GLN A 152 -4.39 10.84 -0.43
C GLN A 152 -3.19 11.78 -0.63
N THR A 153 -2.14 11.62 0.18
CA THR A 153 -0.97 12.50 0.13
C THR A 153 -0.02 12.13 -1.01
N TYR A 154 0.24 10.82 -1.19
CA TYR A 154 1.31 10.32 -2.06
C TYR A 154 0.82 9.44 -3.22
N GLY A 155 -0.43 8.98 -3.18
CA GLY A 155 -1.02 8.04 -4.15
C GLY A 155 -2.14 8.62 -5.00
N THR A 156 -2.47 9.90 -4.84
CA THR A 156 -3.55 10.54 -5.61
C THR A 156 -3.14 10.67 -7.07
N TYR A 157 -3.96 10.12 -7.97
CA TYR A 157 -3.83 10.28 -9.40
C TYR A 157 -5.11 10.88 -9.98
N GLN A 158 -5.01 11.49 -11.15
CA GLN A 158 -6.16 12.05 -11.85
C GLN A 158 -6.38 11.20 -13.10
N PRO A 159 -7.49 10.46 -13.18
CA PRO A 159 -7.89 9.85 -14.44
C PRO A 159 -8.24 10.96 -15.44
N LEU A 160 -7.93 10.74 -16.72
CA LEU A 160 -8.18 11.72 -17.77
C LEU A 160 -9.65 12.16 -17.78
N GLY A 161 -9.90 13.47 -17.66
CA GLY A 161 -11.26 14.04 -17.64
C GLY A 161 -12.04 13.79 -16.35
N GLY A 162 -11.43 13.21 -15.32
CA GLY A 162 -12.06 12.92 -14.03
C GLY A 162 -11.53 13.77 -12.88
N ALA A 163 -12.15 13.60 -11.71
CA ALA A 163 -11.66 14.17 -10.46
C ALA A 163 -10.47 13.35 -9.90
N PRO A 164 -9.55 13.97 -9.15
CA PRO A 164 -8.50 13.26 -8.43
C PRO A 164 -9.08 12.16 -7.54
N GLN A 165 -8.48 10.96 -7.61
CA GLN A 165 -8.88 9.82 -6.80
C GLN A 165 -7.67 9.25 -6.06
N ALA A 166 -7.89 8.93 -4.78
CA ALA A 166 -6.97 8.18 -3.96
C ALA A 166 -7.60 6.82 -3.65
N GLN A 167 -6.88 5.75 -3.96
CA GLN A 167 -7.29 4.39 -3.62
C GLN A 167 -6.37 3.85 -2.52
N ILE A 168 -6.96 3.34 -1.44
CA ILE A 168 -6.20 2.63 -0.41
C ILE A 168 -5.74 1.30 -1.01
N ALA A 169 -4.43 1.17 -1.23
CA ALA A 169 -3.84 -0.04 -1.77
C ALA A 169 -3.95 -1.21 -0.77
N PRO A 170 -4.12 -2.46 -1.23
CA PRO A 170 -4.12 -3.64 -0.35
C PRO A 170 -2.82 -3.81 0.46
N ILE A 171 -1.70 -3.31 -0.07
CA ILE A 171 -0.41 -3.20 0.59
C ILE A 171 0.34 -2.01 -0.01
N TYR A 172 1.16 -1.32 0.79
CA TYR A 172 2.03 -0.24 0.32
C TYR A 172 3.25 -0.07 1.22
N VAL A 173 4.30 0.56 0.68
CA VAL A 173 5.43 1.07 1.44
C VAL A 173 5.56 2.58 1.22
N ALA A 174 5.69 3.34 2.32
CA ALA A 174 6.10 4.74 2.29
C ALA A 174 7.45 4.91 3.00
N VAL A 175 8.46 5.40 2.29
CA VAL A 175 9.83 5.60 2.80
C VAL A 175 10.11 7.07 2.97
N PHE A 176 10.43 7.47 4.20
CA PHE A 176 10.76 8.82 4.61
C PHE A 176 12.22 8.86 5.05
N ARG A 177 13.10 9.36 4.19
CA ARG A 177 14.52 9.50 4.53
C ARG A 177 14.79 10.75 5.36
N ASN A 178 15.87 10.72 6.13
CA ASN A 178 16.29 11.88 6.92
C ASN A 178 17.06 12.93 6.09
N ASP A 179 17.70 12.52 4.99
CA ASP A 179 18.57 13.35 4.14
C ASP A 179 17.89 13.87 2.87
N THR A 180 16.58 13.66 2.70
CA THR A 180 15.80 14.23 1.59
C THR A 180 14.34 14.44 1.99
N SER A 181 13.71 15.46 1.38
CA SER A 181 12.25 15.65 1.45
C SER A 181 11.50 14.65 0.57
N TYR A 182 12.18 14.03 -0.40
CA TYR A 182 11.60 13.04 -1.29
C TYR A 182 11.07 11.84 -0.52
N VAL A 183 9.78 11.54 -0.71
CA VAL A 183 9.10 10.39 -0.12
C VAL A 183 8.94 9.35 -1.21
N VAL A 184 9.37 8.11 -0.96
CA VAL A 184 9.09 7.02 -1.89
C VAL A 184 7.80 6.35 -1.47
N TYR A 185 6.81 6.29 -2.37
CA TYR A 185 5.55 5.61 -2.12
C TYR A 185 5.33 4.52 -3.18
N GLU A 186 5.34 3.26 -2.74
CA GLU A 186 5.15 2.08 -3.59
C GLU A 186 3.88 1.33 -3.20
N PRO A 187 2.70 1.69 -3.76
CA PRO A 187 1.46 0.96 -3.55
C PRO A 187 1.35 -0.26 -4.44
N PHE A 188 0.65 -1.30 -3.98
CA PHE A 188 0.15 -2.35 -4.88
C PHE A 188 -0.87 -1.75 -5.85
N THR A 189 -0.61 -1.89 -7.14
CA THR A 189 -1.40 -1.28 -8.22
C THR A 189 -1.99 -2.36 -9.12
N LEU A 190 -3.32 -2.47 -9.10
CA LEU A 190 -4.06 -3.39 -9.99
C LEU A 190 -3.71 -3.08 -11.46
N GLY A 191 -3.36 -4.13 -12.20
CA GLY A 191 -2.94 -4.05 -13.61
C GLY A 191 -1.41 -3.95 -13.79
N ARG A 192 -0.67 -3.39 -12.82
CA ARG A 192 0.81 -3.46 -12.76
C ARG A 192 1.25 -4.72 -12.03
N ASP A 193 0.65 -4.97 -10.87
CA ASP A 193 1.03 -6.02 -9.95
C ASP A 193 -0.01 -7.15 -10.00
N ARG A 194 0.40 -8.38 -10.32
CA ARG A 194 -0.49 -9.54 -10.29
C ARG A 194 -0.41 -10.25 -8.94
N THR A 195 0.76 -10.22 -8.32
CA THR A 195 1.08 -10.88 -7.06
C THR A 195 1.82 -9.95 -6.12
N TYR A 196 1.87 -10.26 -4.82
CA TYR A 196 2.68 -9.48 -3.88
C TYR A 196 4.17 -9.61 -4.18
N THR A 197 4.57 -10.70 -4.82
CA THR A 197 5.93 -10.91 -5.32
C THR A 197 6.30 -9.92 -6.43
N ASP A 198 5.38 -9.63 -7.37
CA ASP A 198 5.61 -8.62 -8.41
C ASP A 198 5.78 -7.22 -7.79
N TRP A 199 4.88 -6.87 -6.87
CA TRP A 199 4.95 -5.61 -6.13
C TRP A 199 6.27 -5.48 -5.34
N LEU A 200 6.72 -6.57 -4.70
CA LEU A 200 7.96 -6.60 -3.92
C LEU A 200 9.20 -6.24 -4.76
N GLN A 201 9.23 -6.57 -6.06
CA GLN A 201 10.33 -6.19 -6.94
C GLN A 201 10.46 -4.66 -7.07
N TRP A 202 9.34 -3.95 -7.18
CA TRP A 202 9.32 -2.48 -7.19
C TRP A 202 9.82 -1.91 -5.87
N VAL A 203 9.39 -2.48 -4.73
CA VAL A 203 9.85 -2.05 -3.41
C VAL A 203 11.36 -2.25 -3.23
N LYS A 204 11.89 -3.42 -3.64
CA LYS A 204 13.33 -3.70 -3.58
C LYS A 204 14.13 -2.72 -4.45
N THR A 205 13.63 -2.42 -5.65
CA THR A 205 14.23 -1.45 -6.56
C THR A 205 14.22 -0.04 -5.98
N ALA A 206 13.11 0.38 -5.37
CA ALA A 206 13.00 1.65 -4.67
C ALA A 206 14.05 1.79 -3.55
N PHE A 207 14.20 0.79 -2.68
CA PHE A 207 15.24 0.82 -1.64
C PHE A 207 16.66 0.87 -2.22
N GLU A 208 16.92 0.18 -3.32
CA GLU A 208 18.22 0.19 -3.97
C GLU A 208 18.54 1.55 -4.60
N ASN A 209 17.58 2.15 -5.31
CA ASN A 209 17.72 3.50 -5.86
C ASN A 209 17.99 4.54 -4.78
N LEU A 210 17.30 4.41 -3.62
CA LEU A 210 17.58 5.25 -2.46
C LEU A 210 19.02 5.05 -1.96
N ARG A 211 19.53 3.82 -1.82
CA ARG A 211 20.93 3.59 -1.40
C ARG A 211 21.94 4.25 -2.33
N GLN A 212 21.66 4.24 -3.63
CA GLN A 212 22.49 4.87 -4.66
C GLN A 212 22.41 6.40 -4.69
N GLY A 213 21.59 7.01 -3.81
CA GLY A 213 21.52 8.46 -3.64
C GLY A 213 20.59 9.18 -4.61
N GLN A 214 19.75 8.46 -5.36
CA GLN A 214 18.70 9.12 -6.14
C GLN A 214 17.73 9.85 -5.19
N GLY A 215 17.48 11.13 -5.48
CA GLY A 215 16.68 12.03 -4.64
C GLY A 215 17.47 12.82 -3.58
N LYS A 216 18.80 12.69 -3.50
CA LYS A 216 19.63 13.62 -2.72
C LYS A 216 19.66 14.98 -3.42
N VAL A 217 19.34 16.03 -2.70
CA VAL A 217 19.66 17.40 -3.12
C VAL A 217 21.15 17.56 -2.84
N THR A 218 22.00 17.54 -3.86
CA THR A 218 23.40 17.91 -3.71
C THR A 218 23.45 19.36 -3.21
N PRO A 219 24.29 19.72 -2.22
CA PRO A 219 24.45 21.11 -1.79
C PRO A 219 24.83 22.06 -2.92
#